data_AF-A0A0G1VLH3-F1
#
_entry.id   AF-A0A0G1VLH3-F1
#
_cell.length_a   1.000
_cell.length_b   1.000
_cell.length_c   1.000
_cell.angle_alpha   90.00
_cell.angle_beta   90.00
_cell.angle_gamma   90.00
#
_symmetry.space_group_name_H-M   'P 1'
#
loop_
_entity.id
_entity.type
_entity.pdbx_description
1 polymer ?
#
loop_
_entity_poly.entity_id
_entity_poly.type
_entity_poly.pdbx_seq_one_letter_code
_entity_poly.pdbx_strand_id
1 'polypeptide(L)'
;MFSPSNKNSNPAGIDGSALKGFIHTMQDDLNPSAQQQKPSARPAQSNPFAGNKNAASSSGLSSTSPFLNDAPEKPSQTPTKTAPITSPQQPVVPQQKNALPPQAPLKKKSSSITTVLIVLIVILMLSAIGAGGYYAWKNNLFSTKGTPVDENEEIAPENETIPPEEEQITITPISEKYSSEKPNFLSINIETSSPEDIKRVISDTANELSGLQSKSPFEFIITDSNNNPIAFPIFSIASNLNLSSELLINLEEQFSFYIHNDQGGPRIVMAIEIKNGKEVSAEMLREEPTLLDTLSFLFLPEKPTTTKTTFQSSVYDGIDIRFVNFNADGSLSIDYTIYDNKLIIATSKSSMRSVIDKILQQKAAFSNTTPTEEVSTPAVIPPSPTTDIAVPDPMASIIPSESDTQKTTENALLPPSPAENSL
;
A
#
# COMPACT_ATOMS: atom_id res chain seq x y z
N MET A 1 -38.61 -28.41 -37.09
CA MET A 1 -39.87 -27.65 -36.95
C MET A 1 -40.44 -27.96 -35.59
N PHE A 2 -40.26 -27.08 -34.59
CA PHE A 2 -41.14 -26.91 -33.43
C PHE A 2 -40.83 -25.56 -32.77
N SER A 3 -41.91 -24.89 -32.37
CA SER A 3 -42.06 -23.46 -32.03
C SER A 3 -41.33 -23.00 -30.77
N PRO A 4 -41.01 -21.69 -30.64
CA PRO A 4 -40.67 -21.10 -29.35
C PRO A 4 -41.94 -20.69 -28.59
N SER A 5 -42.03 -21.10 -27.32
CA SER A 5 -43.08 -20.66 -26.40
C SER A 5 -42.57 -19.46 -25.61
N ASN A 6 -43.20 -18.32 -25.87
CA ASN A 6 -43.02 -17.05 -25.19
C ASN A 6 -43.88 -17.03 -23.92
N LYS A 7 -43.26 -16.96 -22.73
CA LYS A 7 -43.97 -16.69 -21.48
C LYS A 7 -43.47 -15.38 -20.90
N ASN A 8 -44.27 -14.36 -21.19
CA ASN A 8 -44.35 -13.09 -20.53
C ASN A 8 -44.98 -13.30 -19.13
N SER A 9 -44.28 -12.95 -18.07
CA SER A 9 -44.86 -12.83 -16.73
C SER A 9 -44.32 -11.57 -16.06
N ASN A 10 -45.18 -10.56 -16.10
CA ASN A 10 -45.10 -9.31 -15.36
C ASN A 10 -45.42 -9.60 -13.87
N PRO A 11 -44.66 -9.08 -12.90
CA PRO A 11 -45.20 -8.84 -11.57
C PRO A 11 -45.30 -7.35 -11.27
N ALA A 12 -46.54 -6.97 -10.98
CA ALA A 12 -47.00 -6.01 -9.96
C ALA A 12 -46.11 -4.81 -9.61
N GLY A 13 -46.67 -3.62 -9.86
CA GLY A 13 -46.20 -2.38 -9.27
C GLY A 13 -46.24 -2.41 -7.74
N ILE A 14 -45.21 -1.82 -7.14
CA ILE A 14 -45.18 -1.44 -5.74
C ILE A 14 -45.22 0.09 -5.74
N ASP A 15 -46.32 0.61 -5.20
CA ASP A 15 -46.57 2.02 -4.93
C ASP A 15 -45.46 2.61 -4.05
N GLY A 16 -44.95 3.75 -4.47
CA GLY A 16 -44.07 4.59 -3.66
C GLY A 16 -44.87 5.28 -2.56
N SER A 17 -44.45 5.11 -1.31
CA SER A 17 -44.80 5.95 -0.16
C SER A 17 -43.99 5.52 1.08
N ALA A 18 -43.29 6.49 1.68
CA ALA A 18 -42.66 6.45 3.01
C ALA A 18 -41.26 5.81 3.15
N LEU A 19 -40.24 6.44 2.55
CA LEU A 19 -38.93 6.58 3.18
C LEU A 19 -38.64 8.08 3.34
N LYS A 20 -39.09 8.66 4.46
CA LYS A 20 -38.57 9.93 4.95
C LYS A 20 -37.18 9.65 5.53
N GLY A 21 -36.16 9.70 4.66
CA GLY A 21 -34.78 9.80 5.12
C GLY A 21 -34.60 11.13 5.84
N PHE A 22 -34.19 11.09 7.11
CA PHE A 22 -33.68 12.27 7.78
C PHE A 22 -32.33 12.61 7.13
N ILE A 23 -32.32 13.67 6.33
CA ILE A 23 -31.08 14.27 5.85
C ILE A 23 -30.47 14.98 7.06
N HIS A 24 -29.45 14.38 7.67
CA HIS A 24 -28.59 15.10 8.61
C HIS A 24 -27.82 16.15 7.80
N THR A 25 -28.08 17.42 8.09
CA THR A 25 -27.35 18.53 7.46
C THR A 25 -26.18 18.91 8.35
N MET A 26 -25.05 19.34 7.78
CA MET A 26 -23.90 19.85 8.56
C MET A 26 -24.25 21.02 9.49
N GLN A 27 -25.44 21.60 9.35
CA GLN A 27 -25.96 22.65 10.24
C GLN A 27 -26.26 22.13 11.66
N ASP A 28 -26.59 20.84 11.81
CA ASP A 28 -26.91 20.22 13.11
C ASP A 28 -25.66 19.95 13.96
N ASP A 29 -24.51 19.71 13.31
CA ASP A 29 -23.21 19.47 13.98
C ASP A 29 -22.52 20.77 14.47
N LEU A 30 -22.98 21.94 14.03
CA LEU A 30 -22.35 23.22 14.37
C LEU A 30 -22.93 23.88 15.64
N ASN A 31 -23.86 23.24 16.35
CA ASN A 31 -24.50 23.83 17.54
C ASN A 31 -24.37 22.93 18.79
N PRO A 32 -23.23 22.95 19.51
CA PRO A 32 -22.99 22.12 20.70
C PRO A 32 -23.81 22.54 21.94
N SER A 33 -24.71 23.52 21.81
CA SER A 33 -25.43 24.13 22.93
C SER A 33 -26.63 23.32 23.44
N ALA A 34 -27.00 22.21 22.78
CA ALA A 34 -28.23 21.47 23.10
C ALA A 34 -28.03 20.15 23.87
N GLN A 35 -26.80 19.73 24.18
CA GLN A 35 -26.54 18.45 24.87
C GLN A 35 -26.11 18.57 26.35
N GLN A 36 -26.21 19.75 26.96
CA GLN A 36 -26.00 19.88 28.40
C GLN A 36 -27.32 19.96 29.16
N GLN A 37 -27.86 18.80 29.57
CA GLN A 37 -28.57 18.65 30.84
C GLN A 37 -28.83 17.16 31.15
N LYS A 38 -27.85 16.50 31.76
CA LYS A 38 -28.10 15.36 32.64
C LYS A 38 -27.19 15.47 33.87
N PRO A 39 -27.74 15.66 35.09
CA PRO A 39 -26.93 15.88 36.28
C PRO A 39 -26.32 14.56 36.75
N SER A 40 -25.00 14.46 36.72
CA SER A 40 -24.26 13.35 37.34
C SER A 40 -23.88 13.75 38.78
N ALA A 41 -24.31 12.91 39.73
CA ALA A 41 -24.05 13.07 41.15
C ALA A 41 -22.55 12.81 41.46
N ARG A 42 -21.97 13.73 42.23
CA ARG A 42 -20.58 13.78 42.67
C ARG A 42 -20.41 12.99 43.97
N PRO A 43 -19.41 12.10 44.11
CA PRO A 43 -18.82 11.80 45.40
C PRO A 43 -17.59 12.67 45.66
N ALA A 44 -17.41 12.98 46.94
CA ALA A 44 -16.38 13.84 47.51
C ALA A 44 -15.05 13.12 47.76
N GLN A 45 -14.07 13.92 48.23
CA GLN A 45 -12.79 13.56 48.87
C GLN A 45 -11.63 13.20 47.93
N SER A 46 -10.39 13.64 48.12
CA SER A 46 -9.78 14.59 49.09
C SER A 46 -8.34 14.86 48.62
N ASN A 47 -7.91 16.12 48.62
CA ASN A 47 -6.50 16.50 48.59
C ASN A 47 -5.79 16.05 49.89
N PRO A 48 -4.48 15.80 49.82
CA PRO A 48 -3.61 16.77 50.50
C PRO A 48 -2.39 17.20 49.68
N PHE A 49 -2.13 18.49 49.79
CA PHE A 49 -0.99 19.23 49.27
C PHE A 49 0.02 19.41 50.42
N ALA A 50 1.26 18.97 50.23
CA ALA A 50 2.47 19.45 50.90
C ALA A 50 3.63 18.74 50.18
N GLY A 51 4.56 19.37 49.47
CA GLY A 51 5.14 20.69 49.60
C GLY A 51 6.65 20.47 49.61
N ASN A 52 7.37 20.92 48.58
CA ASN A 52 8.77 21.27 48.77
C ASN A 52 9.24 22.24 47.70
N LYS A 53 9.51 23.47 48.13
CA LYS A 53 10.32 24.47 47.44
C LYS A 53 11.73 24.36 47.99
N ASN A 54 12.73 24.28 47.11
CA ASN A 54 14.12 24.77 47.27
C ASN A 54 14.74 24.65 45.87
N ALA A 55 14.87 25.73 45.09
CA ALA A 55 15.95 26.71 45.13
C ALA A 55 17.34 26.07 44.96
N ALA A 56 17.94 26.22 43.78
CA ALA A 56 19.27 26.83 43.61
C ALA A 56 19.72 26.81 42.15
N SER A 57 20.14 27.99 41.73
CA SER A 57 20.87 28.34 40.51
C SER A 57 22.23 27.63 40.43
N SER A 58 22.60 27.14 39.24
CA SER A 58 23.98 27.30 38.76
C SER A 58 24.04 27.20 37.23
N SER A 59 24.59 28.27 36.67
CA SER A 59 25.05 28.44 35.31
C SER A 59 26.26 27.53 35.06
N GLY A 60 26.37 26.95 33.86
CA GLY A 60 27.52 26.16 33.45
C GLY A 60 27.54 25.89 31.96
N LEU A 61 28.06 26.86 31.19
CA LEU A 61 28.57 26.67 29.84
C LEU A 61 29.70 25.63 29.89
N SER A 62 29.56 24.52 29.16
CA SER A 62 30.68 23.68 28.75
C SER A 62 30.37 23.03 27.40
N SER A 63 30.84 23.69 26.35
CA SER A 63 31.07 23.10 25.04
C SER A 63 32.27 22.16 25.13
N THR A 64 32.07 20.86 24.92
CA THR A 64 33.16 19.95 24.59
C THR A 64 32.68 18.97 23.53
N SER A 65 33.00 19.31 22.28
CA SER A 65 32.92 18.44 21.11
C SER A 65 33.77 17.18 21.32
N PRO A 66 33.25 15.97 21.01
CA PRO A 66 33.98 14.72 21.19
C PRO A 66 34.73 14.24 19.94
N PHE A 67 34.99 15.10 18.94
CA PHE A 67 35.43 14.67 17.60
C PHE A 67 36.86 15.04 17.21
N LEU A 68 37.81 15.06 18.15
CA LEU A 68 39.23 15.07 17.78
C LEU A 68 40.07 14.25 18.77
N ASN A 69 40.97 13.45 18.18
CA ASN A 69 41.91 12.44 18.72
C ASN A 69 41.42 11.01 18.45
N ASP A 70 42.18 10.08 17.89
CA ASP A 70 43.52 10.06 17.32
C ASP A 70 43.65 8.75 16.52
N ALA A 71 44.50 8.77 15.49
CA ALA A 71 45.28 7.66 14.92
C ALA A 71 44.59 6.33 14.51
N PRO A 72 44.64 5.94 13.21
CA PRO A 72 44.44 4.56 12.80
C PRO A 72 45.71 3.72 13.00
N GLU A 73 45.65 2.76 13.92
CA GLU A 73 46.56 1.63 13.96
C GLU A 73 46.32 0.69 12.77
N LYS A 74 47.43 0.19 12.24
CA LYS A 74 47.60 -0.56 11.00
C LYS A 74 47.60 -2.06 11.30
N PRO A 75 46.69 -2.88 10.73
CA PRO A 75 46.88 -4.32 10.67
C PRO A 75 47.59 -4.70 9.38
N SER A 76 48.79 -5.24 9.57
CA SER A 76 49.60 -5.94 8.59
C SER A 76 48.88 -7.16 8.04
N GLN A 77 48.67 -7.23 6.72
CA GLN A 77 48.44 -8.49 6.00
C GLN A 77 49.30 -8.52 4.74
N THR A 78 50.26 -9.45 4.77
CA THR A 78 51.12 -9.93 3.69
C THR A 78 50.31 -10.53 2.53
N PRO A 79 50.52 -10.08 1.27
CA PRO A 79 50.22 -10.87 0.09
C PRO A 79 51.47 -11.60 -0.43
N THR A 80 51.33 -12.91 -0.55
CA THR A 80 52.31 -13.84 -1.12
C THR A 80 52.53 -13.57 -2.62
N LYS A 81 53.80 -13.29 -2.91
CA LYS A 81 54.51 -13.28 -4.19
C LYS A 81 54.14 -14.44 -5.12
N THR A 82 53.60 -14.13 -6.31
CA THR A 82 53.66 -15.02 -7.47
C THR A 82 54.19 -14.23 -8.68
N ALA A 83 55.10 -14.85 -9.41
CA ALA A 83 56.02 -14.29 -10.38
C ALA A 83 55.38 -13.99 -11.77
N PRO A 84 56.10 -13.34 -12.69
CA PRO A 84 55.56 -12.71 -13.89
C PRO A 84 55.53 -13.66 -15.10
N ILE A 85 54.51 -13.54 -15.95
CA ILE A 85 54.49 -14.14 -17.29
C ILE A 85 54.17 -13.04 -18.31
N THR A 86 55.24 -12.58 -18.94
CA THR A 86 55.43 -12.21 -20.35
C THR A 86 54.18 -12.11 -21.24
N SER A 87 53.86 -10.89 -21.68
CA SER A 87 53.31 -10.58 -23.02
C SER A 87 54.47 -10.19 -23.95
N PRO A 88 54.41 -10.19 -25.31
CA PRO A 88 53.21 -9.98 -26.14
C PRO A 88 53.13 -10.80 -27.47
N GLN A 89 51.94 -10.89 -28.09
CA GLN A 89 51.73 -10.76 -29.55
C GLN A 89 50.25 -10.93 -29.96
N GLN A 90 49.70 -9.88 -30.59
CA GLN A 90 48.58 -9.94 -31.56
C GLN A 90 49.09 -10.58 -32.89
N PRO A 91 48.26 -10.76 -33.95
CA PRO A 91 46.89 -11.26 -34.05
C PRO A 91 46.81 -12.36 -35.14
N VAL A 92 46.04 -13.44 -34.96
CA VAL A 92 45.72 -14.35 -36.08
C VAL A 92 44.28 -14.85 -35.98
N VAL A 93 43.46 -14.41 -36.93
CA VAL A 93 42.21 -15.07 -37.32
C VAL A 93 42.58 -16.31 -38.14
N PRO A 94 42.00 -17.48 -37.83
CA PRO A 94 41.52 -18.32 -38.93
C PRO A 94 40.09 -18.83 -38.72
N GLN A 95 39.45 -18.93 -39.87
CA GLN A 95 38.12 -19.39 -40.16
C GLN A 95 37.83 -20.84 -39.75
N GLN A 96 36.58 -21.05 -39.30
CA GLN A 96 35.61 -22.02 -39.84
C GLN A 96 35.86 -23.54 -39.67
N LYS A 97 34.73 -24.21 -39.40
CA LYS A 97 34.41 -25.60 -39.71
C LYS A 97 34.75 -26.63 -38.61
N ASN A 98 33.75 -26.92 -37.77
CA ASN A 98 33.20 -28.26 -37.63
C ASN A 98 31.86 -28.21 -36.90
N ALA A 99 30.79 -28.34 -37.69
CA ALA A 99 29.45 -28.60 -37.21
C ALA A 99 29.42 -30.02 -36.60
N LEU A 100 29.17 -30.11 -35.30
CA LEU A 100 28.71 -31.36 -34.69
C LEU A 100 27.25 -31.59 -35.09
N PRO A 101 26.85 -32.82 -35.45
CA PRO A 101 25.48 -33.14 -35.77
C PRO A 101 24.58 -32.99 -34.54
N PRO A 102 23.33 -32.52 -34.72
CA PRO A 102 22.36 -32.39 -33.63
C PRO A 102 22.01 -33.77 -33.07
N GLN A 103 22.32 -34.00 -31.80
CA GLN A 103 21.83 -35.18 -31.08
C GLN A 103 20.32 -35.05 -30.96
N ALA A 104 19.60 -35.96 -31.61
CA ALA A 104 18.15 -36.05 -31.54
C ALA A 104 17.71 -36.28 -30.08
N PRO A 105 16.70 -35.56 -29.57
CA PRO A 105 16.20 -35.76 -28.22
C PRO A 105 15.55 -37.15 -28.12
N LEU A 106 16.12 -38.00 -27.26
CA LEU A 106 15.56 -39.29 -26.89
C LEU A 106 14.17 -39.06 -26.26
N LYS A 107 13.12 -39.40 -27.02
CA LYS A 107 11.73 -39.41 -26.54
C LYS A 107 11.62 -40.39 -25.37
N LYS A 108 11.66 -39.85 -24.16
CA LYS A 108 11.42 -40.60 -22.93
C LYS A 108 9.98 -41.12 -22.96
N LYS A 109 9.83 -42.44 -23.10
CA LYS A 109 8.55 -43.15 -23.12
C LYS A 109 7.92 -43.03 -21.73
N SER A 110 7.15 -41.96 -21.54
CA SER A 110 6.32 -41.71 -20.36
C SER A 110 5.39 -42.90 -20.15
N SER A 111 5.54 -43.60 -19.03
CA SER A 111 4.73 -44.78 -18.74
C SER A 111 3.33 -44.33 -18.33
N SER A 112 2.32 -44.76 -19.09
CA SER A 112 0.91 -44.42 -18.89
C SER A 112 0.34 -44.87 -17.54
N ILE A 113 1.07 -45.70 -16.78
CA ILE A 113 0.67 -46.21 -15.47
C ILE A 113 0.61 -45.09 -14.42
N THR A 114 1.51 -44.10 -14.47
CA THR A 114 1.52 -43.00 -13.50
C THR A 114 0.30 -42.09 -13.68
N THR A 115 -0.12 -41.85 -14.93
CA THR A 115 -1.32 -41.05 -15.22
C THR A 115 -2.59 -41.74 -14.72
N VAL A 116 -2.72 -43.06 -14.89
CA VAL A 116 -3.88 -43.83 -14.39
C VAL A 116 -3.95 -43.80 -12.86
N LEU A 117 -2.81 -43.91 -12.18
CA LEU A 117 -2.74 -43.85 -10.71
C LEU A 117 -3.19 -42.47 -10.18
N ILE A 118 -2.74 -41.38 -10.81
CA ILE A 118 -3.12 -40.02 -10.41
C ILE A 118 -4.63 -39.80 -10.57
N VAL A 119 -5.21 -40.23 -11.70
CA VAL A 119 -6.66 -40.10 -11.94
C VAL A 119 -7.48 -40.86 -10.89
N LEU A 120 -7.03 -42.05 -10.49
CA LEU A 120 -7.71 -42.86 -9.46
C LEU A 120 -7.68 -42.20 -8.08
N ILE A 121 -6.57 -41.56 -7.70
CA ILE A 121 -6.45 -40.81 -6.43
C ILE A 121 -7.39 -39.60 -6.43
N VAL A 122 -7.48 -38.86 -7.53
CA VAL A 122 -8.38 -37.69 -7.65
C VAL A 122 -9.85 -38.10 -7.52
N ILE A 123 -10.25 -39.21 -8.16
CA ILE A 123 -11.63 -39.73 -8.04
C ILE A 123 -11.93 -40.14 -6.59
N LEU A 124 -10.97 -40.76 -5.89
CA LEU A 124 -11.14 -41.19 -4.51
C LEU A 124 -11.27 -40.00 -3.55
N MET A 125 -10.49 -38.93 -3.75
CA MET A 125 -10.63 -37.67 -3.01
C MET A 125 -12.01 -37.01 -3.24
N LEU A 126 -12.46 -36.91 -4.50
CA LEU A 126 -13.77 -36.34 -4.81
C LEU A 126 -14.92 -37.13 -4.18
N SER A 127 -14.80 -38.46 -4.14
CA SER A 127 -15.78 -39.33 -3.49
C SER A 127 -15.82 -39.11 -1.97
N ALA A 128 -14.66 -38.98 -1.32
CA ALA A 128 -14.57 -38.69 0.12
C ALA A 128 -15.19 -37.33 0.48
N ILE A 129 -14.94 -36.29 -0.33
CA ILE A 129 -15.53 -34.95 -0.14
C ILE A 129 -17.05 -35.01 -0.34
N GLY A 130 -17.52 -35.69 -1.38
CA GLY A 130 -18.95 -35.85 -1.64
C GLY A 130 -19.69 -36.59 -0.52
N ALA A 131 -19.12 -37.69 -0.03
CA ALA A 131 -19.68 -38.45 1.08
C ALA A 131 -19.67 -37.64 2.39
N GLY A 132 -18.59 -36.91 2.68
CA GLY A 132 -18.47 -36.04 3.84
C GLY A 132 -19.47 -34.88 3.83
N GLY A 133 -19.61 -34.21 2.68
CA GLY A 133 -20.58 -33.12 2.49
C GLY A 133 -22.03 -33.62 2.64
N TYR A 134 -22.35 -34.78 2.07
CA TYR A 134 -23.68 -35.39 2.21
C TYR A 134 -24.00 -35.75 3.67
N TYR A 135 -23.04 -36.30 4.41
CA TYR A 135 -23.23 -36.66 5.82
C TYR A 135 -23.44 -35.43 6.70
N ALA A 136 -22.66 -34.36 6.49
CA ALA A 136 -22.81 -33.10 7.22
C ALA A 136 -24.16 -32.42 6.93
N TRP A 137 -24.58 -32.39 5.67
CA TRP A 137 -25.88 -31.83 5.29
C TRP A 137 -27.04 -32.60 5.93
N LYS A 138 -26.99 -33.94 5.91
CA LYS A 138 -28.01 -34.79 6.53
C LYS A 138 -28.12 -34.56 8.04
N ASN A 139 -27.04 -34.33 8.76
CA ASN A 139 -27.08 -34.13 10.22
C ASN A 139 -27.59 -32.73 10.64
N ASN A 140 -27.39 -31.71 9.80
CA ASN A 140 -27.87 -30.36 10.10
C ASN A 140 -29.38 -30.20 9.89
N LEU A 141 -30.03 -31.02 9.05
CA LEU A 141 -31.48 -30.93 8.81
C LEU A 141 -32.37 -31.48 9.95
N PHE A 142 -31.82 -32.20 10.93
CA PHE A 142 -32.62 -32.82 12.02
C PHE A 142 -32.32 -32.27 13.42
N SER A 143 -31.53 -31.21 13.54
CA SER A 143 -31.14 -30.64 14.85
C SER A 143 -31.91 -29.39 15.25
N THR A 144 -33.12 -29.17 14.73
CA THR A 144 -34.09 -28.27 15.35
C THR A 144 -34.72 -28.98 16.56
N LYS A 145 -33.99 -29.02 17.67
CA LYS A 145 -34.60 -29.26 18.99
C LYS A 145 -35.41 -28.01 19.36
N GLY A 146 -36.67 -27.98 18.94
CA GLY A 146 -37.68 -27.12 19.53
C GLY A 146 -37.95 -27.62 20.95
N THR A 147 -37.66 -26.78 21.93
CA THR A 147 -38.09 -26.98 23.32
C THR A 147 -39.61 -26.85 23.37
N PRO A 148 -40.35 -27.85 23.88
CA PRO A 148 -41.77 -27.69 24.17
C PRO A 148 -41.90 -26.78 25.39
N VAL A 149 -42.46 -25.59 25.20
CA VAL A 149 -42.89 -24.73 26.30
C VAL A 149 -44.29 -25.18 26.67
N ASP A 150 -44.42 -25.71 27.89
CA ASP A 150 -45.69 -26.01 28.55
C ASP A 150 -46.49 -24.70 28.71
N GLU A 151 -47.68 -24.67 28.12
CA GLU A 151 -48.66 -23.60 28.27
C GLU A 151 -49.82 -24.18 29.08
N ASN A 152 -49.88 -23.87 30.39
CA ASN A 152 -51.07 -24.02 31.20
C ASN A 152 -51.14 -22.95 32.29
N GLU A 153 -52.32 -22.33 32.39
CA GLU A 153 -52.86 -21.50 33.48
C GLU A 153 -52.24 -20.10 33.69
N GLU A 154 -52.98 -19.00 33.94
CA GLU A 154 -54.37 -18.80 34.37
C GLU A 154 -54.76 -17.34 34.06
N ILE A 155 -56.03 -17.11 33.72
CA ILE A 155 -56.58 -15.82 33.29
C ILE A 155 -56.91 -14.98 34.54
N ALA A 156 -56.30 -13.80 34.69
CA ALA A 156 -56.75 -12.76 35.63
C ALA A 156 -56.72 -11.38 34.94
N PRO A 157 -57.68 -10.48 35.25
CA PRO A 157 -57.98 -9.33 34.40
C PRO A 157 -57.05 -8.14 34.67
N GLU A 158 -56.52 -7.62 33.57
CA GLU A 158 -56.57 -6.20 33.18
C GLU A 158 -56.09 -5.18 34.24
N ASN A 159 -54.78 -4.90 34.18
CA ASN A 159 -54.29 -3.56 34.47
C ASN A 159 -53.14 -3.27 33.49
N GLU A 160 -53.40 -2.41 32.51
CA GLU A 160 -52.46 -2.00 31.45
C GLU A 160 -51.19 -1.39 32.06
N THR A 161 -50.19 -2.24 32.25
CA THR A 161 -48.81 -1.81 32.47
C THR A 161 -48.08 -2.08 31.17
N ILE A 162 -47.86 -1.01 30.40
CA ILE A 162 -47.13 -1.01 29.13
C ILE A 162 -45.80 -1.74 29.37
N PRO A 163 -45.54 -2.90 28.72
CA PRO A 163 -44.28 -3.60 28.85
C PRO A 163 -43.17 -2.66 28.35
N PRO A 164 -42.04 -2.54 29.05
CA PRO A 164 -40.90 -1.82 28.52
C PRO A 164 -40.52 -2.46 27.20
N GLU A 165 -40.68 -1.70 26.13
CA GLU A 165 -40.32 -2.04 24.77
C GLU A 165 -38.86 -2.49 24.78
N GLU A 166 -38.62 -3.79 24.69
CA GLU A 166 -37.29 -4.36 24.61
C GLU A 166 -36.68 -3.84 23.32
N GLU A 167 -35.84 -2.80 23.43
CA GLU A 167 -35.04 -2.27 22.35
C GLU A 167 -34.23 -3.44 21.76
N GLN A 168 -34.71 -3.98 20.64
CA GLN A 168 -33.98 -4.98 19.88
C GLN A 168 -32.68 -4.32 19.42
N ILE A 169 -31.59 -4.70 20.08
CA ILE A 169 -30.24 -4.24 19.76
C ILE A 169 -29.94 -4.74 18.34
N THR A 170 -30.17 -3.87 17.37
CA THR A 170 -29.86 -4.14 15.97
C THR A 170 -28.34 -4.11 15.86
N ILE A 171 -27.74 -5.30 15.76
CA ILE A 171 -26.29 -5.44 15.59
C ILE A 171 -25.96 -4.93 14.18
N THR A 172 -25.51 -3.68 14.07
CA THR A 172 -24.97 -3.15 12.82
C THR A 172 -23.77 -4.01 12.39
N PRO A 173 -23.73 -4.48 11.13
CA PRO A 173 -22.64 -5.32 10.66
C PRO A 173 -21.31 -4.58 10.72
N ILE A 174 -20.27 -5.26 11.20
CA ILE A 174 -18.88 -4.75 11.35
C ILE A 174 -18.31 -4.15 10.04
N SER A 175 -18.91 -4.43 8.87
CA SER A 175 -18.50 -3.91 7.57
C SER A 175 -18.56 -2.39 7.43
N GLU A 176 -19.23 -1.67 8.33
CA GLU A 176 -19.34 -0.20 8.23
C GLU A 176 -18.09 0.55 8.72
N LYS A 177 -17.21 -0.08 9.50
CA LYS A 177 -16.05 0.63 10.10
C LYS A 177 -15.00 1.04 9.04
N TYR A 178 -14.80 0.22 8.01
CA TYR A 178 -13.76 0.42 7.00
C TYR A 178 -14.32 0.34 5.58
N SER A 179 -13.99 1.32 4.75
CA SER A 179 -14.35 1.34 3.33
C SER A 179 -13.25 0.70 2.48
N SER A 180 -13.63 -0.22 1.59
CA SER A 180 -12.73 -0.71 0.53
C SER A 180 -12.65 0.22 -0.67
N GLU A 181 -13.62 1.10 -0.84
CA GLU A 181 -13.77 2.01 -1.98
C GLU A 181 -13.14 3.38 -1.73
N LYS A 182 -13.24 3.89 -0.49
CA LYS A 182 -12.70 5.19 -0.08
C LYS A 182 -11.49 5.02 0.85
N PRO A 183 -10.53 5.97 0.85
CA PRO A 183 -9.48 6.00 1.84
C PRO A 183 -10.04 6.10 3.25
N ASN A 184 -9.47 5.31 4.17
CA ASN A 184 -9.74 5.36 5.60
C ASN A 184 -8.67 6.20 6.30
N PHE A 185 -8.93 6.65 7.52
CA PHE A 185 -7.95 7.36 8.33
C PHE A 185 -7.44 6.47 9.45
N LEU A 186 -6.12 6.41 9.62
CA LEU A 186 -5.48 5.71 10.74
C LEU A 186 -4.70 6.73 11.58
N SER A 187 -5.21 7.05 12.76
CA SER A 187 -4.59 8.02 13.67
C SER A 187 -3.47 7.37 14.47
N ILE A 188 -2.29 7.99 14.45
CA ILE A 188 -1.07 7.56 15.13
C ILE A 188 -0.44 8.78 15.80
N ASN A 189 -0.16 8.67 17.11
CA ASN A 189 0.56 9.72 17.82
C ASN A 189 2.08 9.55 17.62
N ILE A 190 2.62 10.10 16.54
CA ILE A 190 4.05 9.98 16.19
C ILE A 190 4.99 10.68 17.18
N GLU A 191 4.51 11.65 17.96
CA GLU A 191 5.36 12.43 18.87
C GLU A 191 5.74 11.64 20.12
N THR A 192 4.85 10.74 20.56
CA THR A 192 5.04 9.98 21.81
C THR A 192 5.11 8.47 21.61
N SER A 193 4.74 7.95 20.43
CA SER A 193 4.71 6.51 20.18
C SER A 193 6.10 5.99 19.80
N SER A 194 6.47 4.84 20.33
CA SER A 194 7.64 4.08 19.86
C SER A 194 7.36 3.43 18.50
N PRO A 195 8.39 3.05 17.71
CA PRO A 195 8.21 2.27 16.50
C PRO A 195 7.39 0.99 16.74
N GLU A 196 7.56 0.36 17.90
CA GLU A 196 6.80 -0.83 18.32
C GLU A 196 5.32 -0.53 18.56
N ASP A 197 5.00 0.62 19.15
CA ASP A 197 3.61 1.06 19.34
C ASP A 197 2.94 1.36 18.01
N ILE A 198 3.64 2.03 17.09
CA ILE A 198 3.14 2.28 15.72
C ILE A 198 2.88 0.94 15.02
N LYS A 199 3.84 0.00 15.10
CA LYS A 199 3.68 -1.34 14.53
C LYS A 199 2.48 -2.08 15.13
N ARG A 200 2.26 -1.95 16.45
CA ARG A 200 1.11 -2.55 17.14
C ARG A 200 -0.20 -2.01 16.62
N VAL A 201 -0.36 -0.69 16.49
CA VAL A 201 -1.58 -0.06 15.94
C VAL A 201 -1.89 -0.57 14.53
N ILE A 202 -0.89 -0.65 13.66
CA ILE A 202 -1.06 -1.19 12.31
C ILE A 202 -1.40 -2.68 12.35
N SER A 203 -0.76 -3.46 13.23
CA SER A 203 -1.02 -4.90 13.38
C SER A 203 -2.43 -5.18 13.88
N ASP A 204 -2.91 -4.42 14.86
CA ASP A 204 -4.26 -4.54 15.40
C ASP A 204 -5.29 -4.20 14.33
N THR A 205 -5.07 -3.12 13.58
CA THR A 205 -5.91 -2.75 12.42
C THR A 205 -5.94 -3.85 11.37
N ALA A 206 -4.77 -4.41 11.03
CA ALA A 206 -4.64 -5.51 10.07
C ALA A 206 -5.36 -6.78 10.53
N ASN A 207 -5.30 -7.10 11.82
CA ASN A 207 -6.00 -8.22 12.41
C ASN A 207 -7.52 -8.02 12.39
N GLU A 208 -8.02 -6.82 12.68
CA GLU A 208 -9.44 -6.49 12.55
C GLU A 208 -9.92 -6.71 11.11
N LEU A 209 -9.16 -6.22 10.13
CA LEU A 209 -9.48 -6.37 8.72
C LEU A 209 -9.44 -7.82 8.25
N SER A 210 -8.63 -8.68 8.86
CA SER A 210 -8.54 -10.10 8.48
C SER A 210 -9.86 -10.88 8.61
N GLY A 211 -10.76 -10.41 9.48
CA GLY A 211 -12.12 -10.95 9.59
C GLY A 211 -13.07 -10.54 8.46
N LEU A 212 -12.71 -9.52 7.68
CA LEU A 212 -13.47 -9.04 6.53
C LEU A 212 -13.04 -9.82 5.28
N GLN A 213 -13.94 -10.60 4.70
CA GLN A 213 -13.70 -11.36 3.46
C GLN A 213 -13.67 -10.46 2.20
N SER A 214 -12.88 -9.39 2.23
CA SER A 214 -12.68 -8.50 1.08
C SER A 214 -11.54 -8.99 0.20
N LYS A 215 -11.76 -8.98 -1.12
CA LYS A 215 -10.70 -9.19 -2.12
C LYS A 215 -9.95 -7.90 -2.47
N SER A 216 -10.53 -6.75 -2.18
CA SER A 216 -9.93 -5.45 -2.49
C SER A 216 -9.10 -4.97 -1.30
N PRO A 217 -7.93 -4.35 -1.54
CA PRO A 217 -7.13 -3.75 -0.48
C PRO A 217 -7.85 -2.55 0.13
N PHE A 218 -7.75 -2.43 1.45
CA PHE A 218 -8.22 -1.27 2.21
C PHE A 218 -7.12 -0.21 2.21
N GLU A 219 -7.47 1.01 1.84
CA GLU A 219 -6.54 2.14 1.77
C GLU A 219 -6.64 2.97 3.05
N PHE A 220 -5.49 3.43 3.55
CA PHE A 220 -5.35 4.22 4.76
C PHE A 220 -4.46 5.44 4.50
N ILE A 221 -4.93 6.59 4.96
CA ILE A 221 -4.16 7.81 5.15
C ILE A 221 -3.73 7.84 6.61
N ILE A 222 -2.42 7.84 6.84
CA ILE A 222 -1.86 7.92 8.19
C ILE A 222 -1.98 9.36 8.68
N THR A 223 -2.56 9.56 9.86
CA THR A 223 -2.87 10.87 10.43
C THR A 223 -2.35 11.04 11.85
N ASP A 224 -2.14 12.28 12.27
CA ASP A 224 -1.83 12.60 13.66
C ASP A 224 -3.08 12.55 14.57
N SER A 225 -2.96 13.00 15.82
CA SER A 225 -4.08 13.10 16.78
C SER A 225 -5.10 14.19 16.43
N ASN A 226 -4.78 15.08 15.49
CA ASN A 226 -5.63 16.17 15.01
C ASN A 226 -6.24 15.86 13.62
N ASN A 227 -6.11 14.62 13.13
CA ASN A 227 -6.52 14.17 11.79
C ASN A 227 -5.78 14.85 10.62
N ASN A 228 -4.58 15.39 10.84
CA ASN A 228 -3.74 15.87 9.75
C ASN A 228 -2.96 14.71 9.14
N PRO A 229 -2.90 14.58 7.79
CA PRO A 229 -2.04 13.60 7.14
C PRO A 229 -0.57 13.79 7.54
N ILE A 230 0.08 12.70 7.91
CA ILE A 230 1.51 12.69 8.22
C ILE A 230 2.29 12.58 6.91
N ALA A 231 3.35 13.37 6.75
CA ALA A 231 4.25 13.29 5.60
C ALA A 231 5.11 12.01 5.64
N PHE A 232 5.36 11.39 4.48
CA PHE A 232 6.12 10.15 4.38
C PHE A 232 7.49 10.18 5.07
N PRO A 233 8.35 11.21 4.92
CA PRO A 233 9.64 11.24 5.60
C PRO A 233 9.53 11.25 7.13
N ILE A 234 8.48 11.86 7.68
CA ILE A 234 8.23 11.86 9.13
C ILE A 234 7.79 10.47 9.57
N PHE A 235 6.86 9.86 8.83
CA PHE A 235 6.41 8.50 9.09
C PHE A 235 7.57 7.50 9.03
N SER A 236 8.43 7.58 8.00
CA SER A 236 9.54 6.63 7.83
C SER A 236 10.52 6.66 8.99
N ILE A 237 10.84 7.85 9.51
CA ILE A 237 11.70 8.00 10.70
C ILE A 237 10.99 7.43 11.93
N ALA A 238 9.73 7.80 12.17
CA ALA A 238 8.97 7.34 13.34
C ALA A 238 8.77 5.81 13.36
N SER A 239 8.57 5.19 12.19
CA SER A 239 8.40 3.74 12.06
C SER A 239 9.73 2.98 11.90
N ASN A 240 10.88 3.66 11.97
CA ASN A 240 12.20 3.07 11.77
C ASN A 240 12.35 2.37 10.39
N LEU A 241 11.71 2.91 9.35
CA LEU A 241 11.96 2.57 7.96
C LEU A 241 13.24 3.28 7.52
N ASN A 242 14.38 2.63 7.73
CA ASN A 242 15.73 3.15 7.47
C ASN A 242 16.06 3.21 5.96
N LEU A 243 15.30 4.00 5.20
CA LEU A 243 15.60 4.30 3.80
C LEU A 243 16.76 5.32 3.72
N SER A 244 17.60 5.22 2.70
CA SER A 244 18.67 6.19 2.46
C SER A 244 18.13 7.61 2.25
N SER A 245 18.93 8.59 2.66
CA SER A 245 18.68 10.01 2.41
C SER A 245 18.51 10.32 0.93
N GLU A 246 19.28 9.63 0.08
CA GLU A 246 19.30 9.73 -1.37
C GLU A 246 17.98 9.26 -1.98
N LEU A 247 17.36 8.21 -1.43
CA LEU A 247 16.02 7.81 -1.82
C LEU A 247 14.97 8.82 -1.30
N LEU A 248 15.03 9.18 -0.02
CA LEU A 248 14.04 10.05 0.63
C LEU A 248 13.91 11.43 -0.02
N ILE A 249 15.02 12.04 -0.48
CA ILE A 249 14.96 13.36 -1.14
C ILE A 249 14.22 13.32 -2.49
N ASN A 250 14.15 12.15 -3.13
CA ASN A 250 13.47 11.92 -4.40
C ASN A 250 12.01 11.45 -4.24
N LEU A 251 11.53 11.32 -3.00
CA LEU A 251 10.14 10.99 -2.67
C LEU A 251 9.38 12.25 -2.23
N GLU A 252 8.06 12.25 -2.47
CA GLU A 252 7.14 13.28 -2.01
C GLU A 252 6.65 13.02 -0.58
N GLU A 253 5.89 13.95 -0.05
CA GLU A 253 5.29 13.85 1.29
C GLU A 253 4.06 12.93 1.30
N GLN A 254 3.34 12.83 0.18
CA GLN A 254 2.10 12.07 0.05
C GLN A 254 2.39 10.59 -0.12
N PHE A 255 1.71 9.77 0.68
CA PHE A 255 1.71 8.32 0.54
C PHE A 255 0.37 7.72 0.97
N SER A 256 0.06 6.54 0.42
CA SER A 256 -1.06 5.71 0.82
C SER A 256 -0.53 4.41 1.41
N PHE A 257 -1.17 3.96 2.49
CA PHE A 257 -0.89 2.69 3.14
C PHE A 257 -2.04 1.74 2.87
N TYR A 258 -1.77 0.53 2.38
CA TYR A 258 -2.79 -0.46 2.09
C TYR A 258 -2.62 -1.71 2.95
N ILE A 259 -3.75 -2.25 3.38
CA ILE A 259 -3.83 -3.55 4.02
C ILE A 259 -4.66 -4.47 3.11
N HIS A 260 -4.06 -5.61 2.76
CA HIS A 260 -4.68 -6.61 1.90
C HIS A 260 -4.65 -7.98 2.59
N ASN A 261 -5.80 -8.66 2.62
CA ASN A 261 -5.89 -10.01 3.16
C ASN A 261 -5.51 -11.03 2.10
N ASP A 262 -4.30 -11.56 2.21
CA ASP A 262 -3.82 -12.65 1.36
C ASP A 262 -4.08 -14.00 2.04
N GLN A 263 -3.87 -15.11 1.33
CA GLN A 263 -4.08 -16.46 1.89
C GLN A 263 -3.21 -16.76 3.12
N GLY A 264 -2.08 -16.06 3.27
CA GLY A 264 -1.15 -16.18 4.40
C GLY A 264 -1.35 -15.15 5.51
N GLY A 265 -2.46 -14.41 5.51
CA GLY A 265 -2.77 -13.36 6.48
C GLY A 265 -2.69 -11.95 5.88
N PRO A 266 -2.88 -10.92 6.72
CA PRO A 266 -2.82 -9.54 6.26
C PRO A 266 -1.41 -9.18 5.80
N ARG A 267 -1.36 -8.39 4.73
CA ARG A 267 -0.14 -7.93 4.08
C ARG A 267 -0.23 -6.44 3.87
N ILE A 268 0.95 -5.82 3.89
CA ILE A 268 1.11 -4.38 3.82
C ILE A 268 1.62 -4.00 2.44
N VAL A 269 1.07 -2.92 1.90
CA VAL A 269 1.59 -2.25 0.72
C VAL A 269 1.68 -0.76 1.00
N MET A 270 2.76 -0.11 0.59
CA MET A 270 2.87 1.35 0.60
C MET A 270 2.98 1.85 -0.83
N ALA A 271 2.27 2.91 -1.16
CA ALA A 271 2.43 3.64 -2.42
C ALA A 271 2.81 5.08 -2.11
N ILE A 272 4.03 5.47 -2.48
CA ILE A 272 4.64 6.76 -2.13
C ILE A 272 4.79 7.58 -3.40
N GLU A 273 4.39 8.85 -3.40
CA GLU A 273 4.57 9.71 -4.57
C GLU A 273 6.05 10.03 -4.82
N ILE A 274 6.43 10.14 -6.09
CA ILE A 274 7.81 10.33 -6.51
C ILE A 274 8.02 11.73 -7.12
N LYS A 275 9.15 12.37 -6.80
CA LYS A 275 9.63 13.59 -7.47
C LYS A 275 10.37 13.28 -8.78
N ASN A 276 11.27 12.30 -8.73
CA ASN A 276 12.13 11.92 -9.85
C ASN A 276 12.20 10.40 -10.03
N GLY A 277 11.39 9.87 -10.95
CA GLY A 277 11.28 8.42 -11.20
C GLY A 277 12.59 7.75 -11.60
N LYS A 278 13.48 8.46 -12.32
CA LYS A 278 14.76 7.91 -12.76
C LYS A 278 15.72 7.71 -11.58
N GLU A 279 15.81 8.71 -10.71
CA GLU A 279 16.68 8.64 -9.52
C GLU A 279 16.12 7.62 -8.52
N VAL A 280 14.81 7.61 -8.24
CA VAL A 280 14.19 6.58 -7.39
C VAL A 280 14.47 5.17 -7.91
N SER A 281 14.41 4.95 -9.23
CA SER A 281 14.75 3.65 -9.82
C SER A 281 16.20 3.24 -9.56
N ALA A 282 17.14 4.16 -9.71
CA ALA A 282 18.56 3.90 -9.48
C ALA A 282 18.86 3.65 -7.99
N GLU A 283 18.23 4.42 -7.09
CA GLU A 283 18.39 4.28 -5.64
C GLU A 283 17.78 2.97 -5.12
N MET A 284 16.59 2.59 -5.58
CA MET A 284 15.98 1.31 -5.19
C MET A 284 16.84 0.11 -5.56
N LEU A 285 17.52 0.13 -6.71
CA LEU A 285 18.47 -0.91 -7.09
C LEU A 285 19.69 -0.97 -6.15
N ARG A 286 20.14 0.18 -5.64
CA ARG A 286 21.25 0.26 -4.68
C ARG A 286 20.84 -0.24 -3.29
N GLU A 287 19.59 -0.03 -2.91
CA GLU A 287 18.99 -0.44 -1.63
C GLU A 287 18.68 -1.93 -1.55
N GLU A 288 18.58 -2.67 -2.66
CA GLU A 288 18.23 -4.09 -2.66
C GLU A 288 18.97 -4.97 -1.62
N PRO A 289 20.27 -4.81 -1.36
CA PRO A 289 20.99 -5.60 -0.36
C PRO A 289 20.53 -5.35 1.09
N THR A 290 20.04 -4.15 1.40
CA THR A 290 19.62 -3.71 2.75
C THR A 290 18.10 -3.63 2.90
N LEU A 291 17.37 -3.73 1.79
CA LEU A 291 15.93 -3.47 1.73
C LEU A 291 15.13 -4.36 2.68
N LEU A 292 15.54 -5.61 2.90
CA LEU A 292 14.87 -6.51 3.83
C LEU A 292 14.90 -5.97 5.27
N ASP A 293 16.07 -5.53 5.73
CA ASP A 293 16.25 -5.00 7.08
C ASP A 293 15.50 -3.68 7.24
N THR A 294 15.61 -2.80 6.23
CA THR A 294 14.93 -1.51 6.16
C THR A 294 13.41 -1.65 6.20
N LEU A 295 12.83 -2.66 5.54
CA LEU A 295 11.39 -2.88 5.47
C LEU A 295 10.86 -3.84 6.54
N SER A 296 11.68 -4.26 7.50
CA SER A 296 11.30 -5.23 8.56
C SER A 296 10.07 -4.80 9.38
N PHE A 297 9.80 -3.49 9.44
CA PHE A 297 8.59 -2.92 10.03
C PHE A 297 7.30 -3.40 9.36
N LEU A 298 7.29 -3.55 8.02
CA LEU A 298 6.10 -3.86 7.22
C LEU A 298 5.62 -5.32 7.32
N PHE A 299 6.47 -6.21 7.85
CA PHE A 299 6.12 -7.63 7.99
C PHE A 299 5.33 -7.88 9.27
N LEU A 300 4.10 -8.35 9.09
CA LEU A 300 3.14 -8.64 10.15
C LEU A 300 2.66 -10.11 10.03
N PRO A 301 2.59 -10.88 11.14
CA PRO A 301 3.35 -10.79 12.40
C PRO A 301 4.75 -11.45 12.31
N GLU A 302 5.00 -12.23 11.26
CA GLU A 302 6.21 -13.03 11.11
C GLU A 302 7.30 -12.25 10.38
N LYS A 303 8.51 -12.21 10.97
CA LYS A 303 9.69 -11.71 10.27
C LYS A 303 10.23 -12.82 9.37
N PRO A 304 10.59 -12.52 8.11
CA PRO A 304 11.26 -13.49 7.26
C PRO A 304 12.60 -13.90 7.89
N THR A 305 12.92 -15.20 7.84
CA THR A 305 14.11 -15.79 8.47
C THR A 305 15.30 -15.92 7.53
N THR A 306 15.12 -15.66 6.24
CA THR A 306 16.13 -15.90 5.21
C THR A 306 17.10 -14.72 5.09
N THR A 307 18.40 -14.99 5.15
CA THR A 307 19.45 -13.96 5.23
C THR A 307 20.05 -13.55 3.89
N LYS A 308 19.84 -14.30 2.80
CA LYS A 308 20.38 -13.97 1.47
C LYS A 308 19.45 -14.39 0.36
N THR A 309 18.90 -13.40 -0.33
CA THR A 309 18.05 -13.63 -1.49
C THR A 309 18.36 -12.58 -2.56
N THR A 310 18.47 -13.02 -3.82
CA THR A 310 18.73 -12.14 -4.95
C THR A 310 17.40 -11.67 -5.52
N PHE A 311 17.23 -10.36 -5.68
CA PHE A 311 16.05 -9.80 -6.31
C PHE A 311 15.93 -10.24 -7.77
N GLN A 312 14.74 -10.73 -8.11
CA GLN A 312 14.33 -11.17 -9.43
C GLN A 312 13.43 -10.12 -10.08
N SER A 313 13.21 -10.24 -11.39
CA SER A 313 12.30 -9.36 -12.13
C SER A 313 11.12 -10.18 -12.67
N SER A 314 9.94 -9.57 -12.65
CA SER A 314 8.73 -10.08 -13.29
C SER A 314 7.95 -8.94 -13.93
N VAL A 315 6.92 -9.27 -14.70
CA VAL A 315 6.02 -8.29 -15.31
C VAL A 315 4.58 -8.64 -14.94
N TYR A 316 3.78 -7.65 -14.58
CA TYR A 316 2.36 -7.79 -14.32
C TYR A 316 1.60 -6.65 -15.00
N ASP A 317 0.69 -6.98 -15.90
CA ASP A 317 -0.06 -6.00 -16.71
C ASP A 317 0.83 -4.94 -17.41
N GLY A 318 1.99 -5.38 -17.90
CA GLY A 318 2.98 -4.49 -18.54
C GLY A 318 3.82 -3.66 -17.57
N ILE A 319 3.66 -3.86 -16.26
CA ILE A 319 4.41 -3.15 -15.21
C ILE A 319 5.54 -4.04 -14.70
N ASP A 320 6.77 -3.54 -14.74
CA ASP A 320 7.96 -4.23 -14.24
C ASP A 320 7.95 -4.26 -12.70
N ILE A 321 8.08 -5.46 -12.13
CA ILE A 321 8.14 -5.69 -10.69
C ILE A 321 9.45 -6.36 -10.33
N ARG A 322 10.17 -5.76 -9.39
CA ARG A 322 11.34 -6.35 -8.74
C ARG A 322 10.87 -7.06 -7.47
N PHE A 323 11.28 -8.30 -7.25
CA PHE A 323 10.78 -9.06 -6.11
C PHE A 323 11.80 -10.03 -5.54
N VAL A 324 11.57 -10.41 -4.29
CA VAL A 324 12.35 -11.44 -3.62
C VAL A 324 11.46 -12.26 -2.70
N ASN A 325 11.47 -13.58 -2.85
CA ASN A 325 10.63 -14.50 -2.06
C ASN A 325 11.41 -15.01 -0.84
N PHE A 326 10.75 -15.05 0.31
CA PHE A 326 11.35 -15.57 1.55
C PHE A 326 10.95 -17.01 1.85
N ASN A 327 9.89 -17.50 1.22
CA ASN A 327 9.36 -18.85 1.37
C ASN A 327 9.16 -19.54 0.00
N ALA A 328 9.08 -20.87 0.03
CA ALA A 328 9.05 -21.70 -1.17
C ALA A 328 7.71 -21.61 -1.94
N ASP A 329 6.62 -21.32 -1.25
CA ASP A 329 5.28 -21.08 -1.81
C ASP A 329 5.12 -19.66 -2.36
N GLY A 330 6.03 -18.73 -2.03
CA GLY A 330 6.02 -17.34 -2.53
C GLY A 330 4.89 -16.49 -1.94
N SER A 331 4.34 -16.88 -0.78
CA SER A 331 3.31 -16.12 -0.07
C SER A 331 3.87 -14.98 0.78
N LEU A 332 5.20 -14.97 1.00
CA LEU A 332 5.92 -13.92 1.71
C LEU A 332 7.10 -13.45 0.85
N SER A 333 7.06 -12.18 0.48
CA SER A 333 8.04 -11.56 -0.42
C SER A 333 8.21 -10.08 -0.12
N ILE A 334 9.28 -9.47 -0.62
CA ILE A 334 9.29 -8.02 -0.87
C ILE A 334 9.14 -7.86 -2.35
N ASP A 335 8.13 -7.12 -2.76
CA ASP A 335 7.93 -6.71 -4.15
C ASP A 335 8.00 -5.19 -4.18
N TYR A 336 8.64 -4.61 -5.19
CA TYR A 336 8.54 -3.18 -5.45
C TYR A 336 8.44 -2.89 -6.94
N THR A 337 7.80 -1.77 -7.27
CA THR A 337 7.67 -1.25 -8.63
C THR A 337 7.57 0.28 -8.62
N ILE A 338 7.86 0.89 -9.77
CA ILE A 338 7.61 2.30 -10.02
C ILE A 338 6.54 2.39 -11.09
N TYR A 339 5.36 2.90 -10.72
CA TYR A 339 4.21 3.01 -11.61
C TYR A 339 3.40 4.26 -11.30
N ASP A 340 2.93 4.96 -12.33
CA ASP A 340 2.07 6.15 -12.22
C ASP A 340 2.61 7.22 -11.25
N ASN A 341 3.90 7.52 -11.35
CA ASN A 341 4.62 8.45 -10.46
C ASN A 341 4.61 8.03 -8.98
N LYS A 342 4.48 6.73 -8.69
CA LYS A 342 4.51 6.17 -7.34
C LYS A 342 5.54 5.06 -7.21
N LEU A 343 6.22 5.02 -6.07
CA LEU A 343 7.00 3.88 -5.60
C LEU A 343 6.06 3.00 -4.80
N ILE A 344 5.78 1.79 -5.30
CA ILE A 344 4.92 0.82 -4.64
C ILE A 344 5.80 -0.27 -4.04
N ILE A 345 5.64 -0.55 -2.75
CA ILE A 345 6.38 -1.57 -2.00
C ILE A 345 5.38 -2.47 -1.29
N ALA A 346 5.45 -3.78 -1.46
CA ALA A 346 4.54 -4.75 -0.87
C ALA A 346 5.26 -5.89 -0.14
N THR A 347 4.59 -6.47 0.86
CA THR A 347 5.05 -7.67 1.57
C THR A 347 4.47 -9.01 1.06
N SER A 348 3.73 -8.96 -0.05
CA SER A 348 3.44 -10.15 -0.85
C SER A 348 3.15 -9.80 -2.30
N LYS A 349 3.47 -10.74 -3.20
CA LYS A 349 3.14 -10.66 -4.63
C LYS A 349 1.66 -10.45 -4.92
N SER A 350 0.79 -11.13 -4.16
CA SER A 350 -0.67 -11.01 -4.30
C SER A 350 -1.11 -9.58 -3.99
N SER A 351 -0.60 -9.03 -2.88
CA SER A 351 -0.97 -7.70 -2.40
C SER A 351 -0.44 -6.59 -3.32
N MET A 352 0.77 -6.75 -3.87
CA MET A 352 1.30 -5.86 -4.91
C MET A 352 0.34 -5.76 -6.10
N ARG A 353 -0.11 -6.92 -6.62
CA ARG A 353 -1.01 -6.98 -7.77
C ARG A 353 -2.37 -6.38 -7.47
N SER A 354 -2.95 -6.67 -6.30
CA SER A 354 -4.22 -6.09 -5.88
C SER A 354 -4.19 -4.56 -5.79
N VAL A 355 -3.08 -3.98 -5.34
CA VAL A 355 -2.91 -2.51 -5.31
C VAL A 355 -2.70 -1.93 -6.72
N ILE A 356 -1.91 -2.59 -7.57
CA ILE A 356 -1.76 -2.21 -8.98
C ILE A 356 -3.13 -2.22 -9.68
N ASP A 357 -3.92 -3.28 -9.51
CA ASP A 357 -5.26 -3.40 -10.09
C ASP A 357 -6.17 -2.26 -9.63
N LYS A 358 -6.10 -1.90 -8.34
CA LYS A 358 -6.87 -0.77 -7.78
C LYS A 358 -6.47 0.57 -8.40
N ILE A 359 -5.16 0.84 -8.55
CA ILE A 359 -4.66 2.07 -9.18
C ILE A 359 -5.09 2.14 -10.65
N LEU A 360 -4.98 1.03 -11.38
CA LEU A 360 -5.43 0.94 -12.78
C LEU A 360 -6.93 1.22 -12.92
N GLN A 361 -7.76 0.65 -12.03
CA GLN A 361 -9.21 0.88 -12.02
C GLN A 361 -9.55 2.35 -11.71
N GLN A 362 -8.90 2.95 -10.72
CA GLN A 362 -9.08 4.37 -10.39
C GLN A 362 -8.74 5.25 -11.59
N LYS A 363 -7.60 5.01 -12.24
CA LYS A 363 -7.18 5.75 -13.44
C LYS A 363 -8.17 5.62 -14.60
N ALA A 364 -8.74 4.43 -14.80
CA ALA A 364 -9.78 4.21 -15.80
C ALA A 364 -11.08 4.98 -15.46
N ALA A 365 -11.47 5.05 -14.18
CA ALA A 365 -12.64 5.81 -13.74
C ALA A 365 -12.48 7.33 -13.95
N PHE A 366 -11.28 7.88 -13.72
CA PHE A 366 -10.98 9.29 -14.00
C PHE A 366 -10.98 9.61 -15.49
N SER A 367 -10.53 8.68 -16.34
CA SER A 367 -10.49 8.90 -17.79
C SER A 367 -11.90 8.98 -18.42
N ASN A 368 -12.86 8.24 -17.87
CA ASN A 368 -14.23 8.16 -18.39
C ASN A 368 -15.15 9.30 -17.94
N THR A 369 -14.72 10.14 -16.99
CA THR A 369 -15.50 11.26 -16.45
C THR A 369 -15.14 12.61 -17.06
N THR A 370 -14.36 12.64 -18.15
CA THR A 370 -14.21 13.85 -18.97
C THR A 370 -15.62 14.29 -19.36
N PRO A 371 -16.13 15.42 -18.84
CA PRO A 371 -17.44 15.89 -19.20
C PRO A 371 -17.39 16.02 -20.71
N THR A 372 -18.26 15.28 -21.41
CA THR A 372 -18.62 15.72 -22.75
C THR A 372 -19.22 17.08 -22.49
N GLU A 373 -18.40 18.11 -22.63
CA GLU A 373 -18.83 19.49 -22.71
C GLU A 373 -19.78 19.45 -23.88
N GLU A 374 -21.05 19.21 -23.58
CA GLU A 374 -22.14 19.36 -24.51
C GLU A 374 -22.03 20.85 -24.82
N VAL A 375 -21.32 21.14 -25.91
CA VAL A 375 -21.17 22.46 -26.48
C VAL A 375 -22.60 22.84 -26.80
N SER A 376 -23.27 23.41 -25.80
CA SER A 376 -24.51 24.12 -25.94
C SER A 376 -24.17 25.17 -26.95
N THR A 377 -24.58 24.91 -28.18
CA THR A 377 -24.31 25.79 -29.31
C THR A 377 -24.85 27.13 -28.83
N PRO A 378 -24.00 28.17 -28.70
CA PRO A 378 -24.48 29.45 -28.20
C PRO A 378 -25.65 29.83 -29.10
N ALA A 379 -26.81 30.02 -28.46
CA ALA A 379 -27.99 30.52 -29.15
C ALA A 379 -27.52 31.74 -29.95
N VAL A 380 -27.71 31.68 -31.27
CA VAL A 380 -27.32 32.74 -32.20
C VAL A 380 -28.01 34.02 -31.72
N ILE A 381 -27.27 34.85 -31.00
CA ILE A 381 -27.72 36.19 -30.65
C ILE A 381 -27.63 36.98 -31.96
N PRO A 382 -28.75 37.54 -32.47
CA PRO A 382 -28.72 38.35 -33.68
C PRO A 382 -27.77 39.54 -33.46
N PRO A 383 -27.00 39.95 -34.48
CA PRO A 383 -26.01 41.01 -34.36
C PRO A 383 -26.69 42.33 -33.95
N SER A 384 -26.25 42.89 -32.83
CA SER A 384 -26.57 44.26 -32.45
C SER A 384 -25.93 45.24 -33.44
N PRO A 385 -26.60 46.37 -33.77
CA PRO A 385 -26.11 47.34 -34.74
C PRO A 385 -24.78 47.98 -34.29
N THR A 386 -23.78 47.85 -35.15
CA THR A 386 -22.44 48.43 -35.04
C THR A 386 -22.52 49.94 -34.90
N THR A 387 -21.99 50.48 -33.80
CA THR A 387 -21.63 51.90 -33.73
C THR A 387 -20.15 52.00 -34.11
N ASP A 388 -19.88 52.59 -35.27
CA ASP A 388 -18.55 52.95 -35.74
C ASP A 388 -17.90 53.92 -34.74
N ILE A 389 -16.90 53.44 -34.01
CA ILE A 389 -15.95 54.29 -33.30
C ILE A 389 -14.59 54.06 -33.95
N ALA A 390 -14.17 55.04 -34.72
CA ALA A 390 -12.85 55.11 -35.34
C ALA A 390 -11.76 55.10 -34.25
N VAL A 391 -10.91 54.09 -34.28
CA VAL A 391 -9.67 54.03 -33.50
C VAL A 391 -8.51 54.40 -34.43
N PRO A 392 -7.64 55.35 -34.05
CA PRO A 392 -6.47 55.73 -34.83
C PRO A 392 -5.31 54.72 -34.71
N ASP A 393 -4.54 54.65 -35.79
CA ASP A 393 -3.34 53.83 -36.04
C ASP A 393 -2.38 53.63 -34.84
N PRO A 394 -1.90 52.40 -34.60
CA PRO A 394 -0.69 52.17 -33.84
C PRO A 394 0.57 52.33 -34.72
N MET A 395 1.40 53.29 -34.32
CA MET A 395 2.76 53.53 -34.79
C MET A 395 3.65 52.29 -34.73
N ALA A 396 4.51 52.21 -35.75
CA ALA A 396 5.54 51.23 -35.97
C ALA A 396 6.72 51.29 -34.97
N SER A 397 7.56 50.26 -35.06
CA SER A 397 8.98 50.21 -34.63
C SER A 397 9.16 49.84 -33.13
N ILE A 398 10.10 49.00 -32.70
CA ILE A 398 11.52 48.84 -33.06
C ILE A 398 11.99 47.41 -32.70
N ILE A 399 12.74 46.79 -33.59
CA ILE A 399 13.59 45.61 -33.37
C ILE A 399 14.90 46.06 -32.71
N PRO A 400 15.50 45.29 -31.79
CA PRO A 400 16.95 45.16 -31.81
C PRO A 400 17.41 43.69 -31.87
N SER A 401 18.28 43.48 -32.87
CA SER A 401 19.21 42.37 -33.04
C SER A 401 20.43 42.51 -32.11
N GLU A 402 21.25 41.46 -32.10
CA GLU A 402 22.63 41.36 -31.54
C GLU A 402 22.69 41.06 -30.03
N SER A 403 23.58 40.21 -29.48
CA SER A 403 24.91 39.80 -29.94
C SER A 403 25.38 38.49 -29.25
N ASP A 404 26.08 37.67 -30.04
CA ASP A 404 27.31 36.90 -29.80
C ASP A 404 27.96 36.68 -28.42
N THR A 405 28.77 35.60 -28.42
CA THR A 405 29.90 35.23 -27.53
C THR A 405 29.56 34.64 -26.14
N GLN A 406 30.20 33.59 -25.61
CA GLN A 406 31.56 33.10 -25.80
C GLN A 406 31.69 31.63 -25.35
N LYS A 407 32.55 30.89 -26.06
CA LYS A 407 32.93 29.49 -25.82
C LYS A 407 34.22 29.47 -24.99
N THR A 408 34.16 28.95 -23.76
CA THR A 408 35.35 28.73 -22.92
C THR A 408 35.63 27.24 -22.81
N THR A 409 36.73 26.83 -23.42
CA THR A 409 37.35 25.50 -23.31
C THR A 409 38.40 25.58 -22.21
N GLU A 410 38.25 24.83 -21.12
CA GLU A 410 39.29 24.70 -20.10
C GLU A 410 39.80 23.26 -20.05
N ASN A 411 41.03 23.09 -20.56
CA ASN A 411 41.86 21.89 -20.45
C ASN A 411 42.42 21.84 -19.03
N ALA A 412 42.08 20.80 -18.26
CA ALA A 412 42.75 20.51 -16.99
C ALA A 412 43.80 19.41 -17.16
N LEU A 413 44.98 19.74 -16.67
CA LEU A 413 46.30 19.14 -16.83
C LEU A 413 46.49 17.97 -15.84
N LEU A 414 47.00 16.83 -16.33
CA LEU A 414 47.45 15.70 -15.50
C LEU A 414 48.81 16.01 -14.82
N PRO A 415 48.99 15.69 -13.52
CA PRO A 415 50.31 15.75 -12.89
C PRO A 415 51.15 14.46 -13.10
N PRO A 416 52.48 14.55 -13.01
CA PRO A 416 53.43 13.50 -13.40
C PRO A 416 53.67 12.40 -12.35
N SER A 417 54.00 11.22 -12.85
CA SER A 417 54.47 10.03 -12.12
C SER A 417 55.88 10.22 -11.53
N PRO A 418 56.13 9.90 -10.24
CA PRO A 418 57.49 9.88 -9.70
C PRO A 418 58.17 8.51 -9.89
N ALA A 419 59.45 8.61 -10.27
CA ALA A 419 60.36 7.54 -10.63
C ALA A 419 60.77 6.63 -9.44
N GLU A 420 61.04 5.38 -9.80
CA GLU A 420 61.80 4.39 -9.04
C GLU A 420 63.18 4.93 -8.65
N ASN A 421 63.60 4.72 -7.40
CA ASN A 421 65.00 4.73 -7.02
C ASN A 421 65.30 3.52 -6.15
N SER A 422 66.22 2.70 -6.67
CA SER A 422 66.81 1.52 -6.05
C SER A 422 67.81 1.91 -4.96
N LEU A 423 67.86 1.14 -3.88
CA LEU A 423 69.07 0.74 -3.14
C LEU A 423 68.74 -0.41 -2.17
#